data_AF-A0A3D4IFX6-F1
#
_entry.id   AF-A0A3D4IFX6-F1
#
_cell.length_a   1.000
_cell.length_b   1.000
_cell.length_c   1.000
_cell.angle_alpha   90.00
_cell.angle_beta   90.00
_cell.angle_gamma   90.00
#
_symmetry.space_group_name_H-M   'P 1'
#
loop_
_entity.id
_entity.type
_entity.pdbx_description
1 polymer ?
#
loop_
_entity_poly.entity_id
_entity_poly.type
_entity_poly.pdbx_seq_one_letter_code
_entity_poly.pdbx_strand_id
1 'polypeptide(L)'
;IAQRLIEDYPDNGPFQIPPSVFFPENGDDSFMVGEKSIAVTHIVNGCTRLQPAVMLMGQAMGAIAAHALQKGIAPAQVPTPLVQETLIGVGCQLYILYDIPKGHTLFSTTQKLALKGVLNEEDALVLEAEKNIPTELAQKWSSRAKRDILKPGLTAQEITPKDLVPTYRKMFPASQKPITKGAFLGMLGQSLQL
;
A
#
# COMPACT_ATOMS: atom_id res chain seq x y z
N ILE A 1 -21.07 -39.18 3.53
CA ILE A 1 -20.11 -38.13 3.97
C ILE A 1 -19.43 -37.64 2.70
N ALA A 2 -19.69 -36.40 2.27
CA ALA A 2 -19.10 -35.87 1.05
C ALA A 2 -17.56 -35.88 1.20
N GLN A 3 -16.86 -36.56 0.28
CA GLN A 3 -15.41 -36.44 0.19
C GLN A 3 -15.10 -34.98 -0.10
N ARG A 4 -14.34 -34.35 0.80
CA ARG A 4 -13.75 -33.03 0.56
C ARG A 4 -12.84 -33.22 -0.66
N LEU A 5 -13.14 -32.55 -1.77
CA LEU A 5 -12.25 -32.51 -2.92
C LEU A 5 -10.87 -32.11 -2.39
N ILE A 6 -9.85 -32.92 -2.69
CA ILE A 6 -8.46 -32.58 -2.38
C ILE A 6 -8.06 -31.53 -3.41
N GLU A 7 -8.55 -30.31 -3.21
CA GLU A 7 -8.14 -29.14 -3.97
C GLU A 7 -6.91 -28.56 -3.28
N ASP A 8 -5.80 -28.57 -4.01
CA ASP A 8 -4.55 -27.91 -3.63
C ASP A 8 -4.77 -26.40 -3.80
N TYR A 9 -5.19 -25.74 -2.73
CA TYR A 9 -5.36 -24.29 -2.70
C TYR A 9 -4.02 -23.64 -2.32
N PRO A 10 -3.61 -22.56 -2.99
CA PRO A 10 -2.44 -21.80 -2.59
C PRO A 10 -2.64 -21.19 -1.19
N ASP A 11 -1.54 -20.93 -0.49
CA ASP A 11 -1.56 -20.20 0.77
C ASP A 11 -2.30 -18.86 0.61
N ASN A 12 -3.13 -18.53 1.60
CA ASN A 12 -3.93 -17.32 1.58
C ASN A 12 -3.06 -16.07 1.75
N GLY A 13 -2.95 -15.27 0.69
CA GLY A 13 -2.29 -13.97 0.70
C GLY A 13 -3.29 -12.80 0.80
N PRO A 14 -2.85 -11.63 1.30
CA PRO A 14 -3.60 -10.40 1.10
C PRO A 14 -3.69 -10.07 -0.39
N PHE A 15 -4.74 -9.35 -0.77
CA PHE A 15 -4.98 -8.92 -2.14
C PHE A 15 -5.60 -7.52 -2.15
N GLN A 16 -5.51 -6.85 -3.29
CA GLN A 16 -6.15 -5.56 -3.54
C GLN A 16 -7.28 -5.73 -4.55
N ILE A 17 -8.34 -4.94 -4.38
CA ILE A 17 -9.46 -4.89 -5.32
C ILE A 17 -9.30 -3.64 -6.17
N PRO A 18 -9.12 -3.76 -7.50
CA PRO A 18 -8.99 -2.58 -8.36
C PRO A 18 -10.35 -1.87 -8.46
N PRO A 19 -10.37 -0.52 -8.51
CA PRO A 19 -11.62 0.24 -8.56
C PRO A 19 -12.42 0.01 -9.86
N SER A 20 -11.79 -0.52 -10.90
CA SER A 20 -12.48 -0.87 -12.16
C SER A 20 -13.60 -1.89 -11.97
N VAL A 21 -13.55 -2.74 -10.93
CA VAL A 21 -14.61 -3.74 -10.69
C VAL A 21 -15.96 -3.13 -10.33
N PHE A 22 -15.99 -1.83 -9.98
CA PHE A 22 -17.21 -1.13 -9.65
C PHE A 22 -17.99 -0.67 -10.88
N PHE A 23 -17.37 -0.64 -12.06
CA PHE A 23 -17.94 -0.04 -13.27
C PHE A 23 -18.22 -1.13 -14.31
N PRO A 24 -19.49 -1.42 -14.63
CA PRO A 24 -19.83 -2.36 -15.69
C PRO A 24 -19.41 -1.86 -17.08
N GLU A 25 -19.09 -2.80 -17.99
CA GLU A 25 -18.81 -2.49 -19.40
C GLU A 25 -20.09 -2.26 -20.22
N ASN A 26 -20.96 -1.37 -19.76
CA ASN A 26 -22.24 -1.02 -20.41
C ASN A 26 -22.27 0.40 -20.99
N GLY A 27 -21.18 1.17 -20.83
CA GLY A 27 -21.07 2.56 -21.28
C GLY A 27 -21.71 3.61 -20.36
N ASP A 28 -22.16 3.24 -19.16
CA ASP A 28 -22.69 4.17 -18.17
C ASP A 28 -21.64 4.54 -17.12
N ASP A 29 -21.01 5.70 -17.30
CA ASP A 29 -19.99 6.25 -16.40
C ASP A 29 -20.52 6.66 -15.01
N SER A 30 -21.84 6.67 -14.83
CA SER A 30 -22.52 7.09 -13.60
C SER A 30 -23.04 5.93 -12.75
N PHE A 31 -23.06 4.72 -13.30
CA PHE A 31 -23.54 3.54 -12.61
C PHE A 31 -22.41 2.74 -11.97
N MET A 32 -22.47 2.57 -10.65
CA MET A 32 -21.55 1.73 -9.90
C MET A 32 -22.27 0.51 -9.31
N VAL A 33 -21.62 -0.65 -9.37
CA VAL A 33 -21.99 -1.88 -8.67
C VAL A 33 -20.95 -2.20 -7.61
N GLY A 34 -21.37 -2.79 -6.50
CA GLY A 34 -20.49 -3.07 -5.38
C GLY A 34 -20.78 -4.39 -4.71
N GLU A 35 -19.92 -4.74 -3.75
CA GLU A 35 -20.19 -5.83 -2.82
C GLU A 35 -20.38 -7.18 -3.53
N LYS A 36 -21.57 -7.79 -3.45
CA LYS A 36 -21.87 -9.06 -4.13
C LYS A 36 -22.03 -8.92 -5.65
N SER A 37 -22.16 -7.71 -6.18
CA SER A 37 -22.49 -7.44 -7.58
C SER A 37 -21.29 -7.14 -8.47
N ILE A 38 -20.06 -7.14 -7.94
CA ILE A 38 -18.86 -6.91 -8.75
C ILE A 38 -18.58 -8.10 -9.67
N ALA A 39 -18.05 -7.82 -10.87
CA ALA A 39 -17.68 -8.85 -11.84
C ALA A 39 -16.32 -9.47 -11.46
N VAL A 40 -16.35 -10.69 -10.94
CA VAL A 40 -15.16 -11.46 -10.57
C VAL A 40 -15.32 -12.92 -11.00
N THR A 41 -14.21 -13.63 -11.16
CA THR A 41 -14.25 -15.08 -11.43
C THR A 41 -14.84 -15.84 -10.24
N HIS A 42 -15.34 -17.06 -10.47
CA HIS A 42 -15.89 -17.91 -9.42
C HIS A 42 -14.92 -18.11 -8.25
N ILE A 43 -13.63 -18.26 -8.54
CA ILE A 43 -12.57 -18.44 -7.54
C ILE A 43 -12.42 -17.17 -6.67
N VAL A 44 -12.37 -16.00 -7.30
CA VAL A 44 -12.17 -14.72 -6.60
C VAL A 44 -13.40 -14.31 -5.78
N ASN A 45 -14.59 -14.74 -6.22
CA ASN A 45 -15.87 -14.42 -5.57
C ASN A 45 -15.94 -14.86 -4.10
N GLY A 46 -15.25 -15.95 -3.73
CA GLY A 46 -15.18 -16.40 -2.33
C GLY A 46 -14.40 -15.42 -1.44
N CYS A 47 -13.30 -14.87 -1.96
CA CYS A 47 -12.39 -14.00 -1.21
C CYS A 47 -12.90 -12.55 -1.10
N THR A 48 -13.56 -12.04 -2.13
CA THR A 48 -14.04 -10.64 -2.16
C THR A 48 -15.32 -10.42 -1.34
N ARG A 49 -16.02 -11.49 -0.94
CA ARG A 49 -17.27 -11.43 -0.15
C ARG A 49 -17.07 -11.58 1.36
N LEU A 50 -15.85 -11.41 1.84
CA LEU A 50 -15.58 -11.29 3.28
C LEU A 50 -15.97 -9.90 3.78
N GLN A 51 -16.51 -9.82 5.01
CA GLN A 51 -16.97 -8.56 5.60
C GLN A 51 -15.95 -7.40 5.49
N PRO A 52 -14.63 -7.60 5.74
CA PRO A 52 -13.67 -6.51 5.62
C PRO A 52 -13.54 -5.95 4.19
N ALA A 53 -13.52 -6.83 3.19
CA ALA A 53 -13.44 -6.44 1.77
C ALA A 53 -14.71 -5.71 1.34
N VAL A 54 -15.87 -6.23 1.74
CA VAL A 54 -17.19 -5.62 1.49
C VAL A 54 -17.28 -4.21 2.08
N MET A 55 -16.87 -4.03 3.33
CA MET A 55 -16.90 -2.73 3.98
C MET A 55 -15.96 -1.73 3.30
N LEU A 56 -14.75 -2.15 2.94
CA LEU A 56 -13.78 -1.28 2.26
C LEU A 56 -14.25 -0.88 0.85
N MET A 57 -14.88 -1.80 0.10
CA MET A 57 -15.51 -1.46 -1.18
C MET A 57 -16.61 -0.41 -1.01
N GLY A 58 -17.47 -0.55 0.00
CA GLY A 58 -18.50 0.44 0.31
C GLY A 58 -17.90 1.83 0.65
N GLN A 59 -16.81 1.87 1.43
CA GLN A 59 -16.08 3.10 1.72
C GLN A 59 -15.49 3.73 0.46
N ALA A 60 -14.90 2.92 -0.42
CA ALA A 60 -14.33 3.38 -1.68
C ALA A 60 -15.41 3.97 -2.61
N MET A 61 -16.52 3.27 -2.80
CA MET A 61 -17.65 3.74 -3.61
C MET A 61 -18.28 5.01 -3.04
N GLY A 62 -18.41 5.11 -1.71
CA GLY A 62 -18.89 6.32 -1.04
C GLY A 62 -17.96 7.51 -1.29
N ALA A 63 -16.63 7.30 -1.20
CA ALA A 63 -15.64 8.32 -1.51
C ALA A 63 -15.68 8.73 -3.00
N ILE A 64 -15.83 7.77 -3.91
CA ILE A 64 -16.01 8.04 -5.36
C ILE A 64 -17.24 8.92 -5.57
N ALA A 65 -18.41 8.54 -5.03
CA ALA A 65 -19.64 9.29 -5.19
C ALA A 65 -19.53 10.73 -4.63
N ALA A 66 -18.90 10.90 -3.47
CA ALA A 66 -18.67 12.21 -2.88
C ALA A 66 -17.79 13.11 -3.76
N HIS A 67 -16.68 12.58 -4.28
CA HIS A 67 -15.77 13.32 -5.17
C HIS A 67 -16.42 13.64 -6.52
N ALA A 68 -17.18 12.71 -7.08
CA ALA A 68 -17.94 12.90 -8.32
C ALA A 68 -18.91 14.08 -8.18
N LEU A 69 -19.71 14.09 -7.11
CA LEU A 69 -20.66 15.16 -6.82
C LEU A 69 -19.97 16.51 -6.62
N GLN A 70 -18.88 16.56 -5.85
CA GLN A 70 -18.14 17.80 -5.58
C GLN A 70 -17.51 18.41 -6.84
N LYS A 71 -17.08 17.58 -7.79
CA LYS A 71 -16.42 18.01 -9.03
C LYS A 71 -17.39 18.19 -10.21
N GLY A 72 -18.64 17.75 -10.08
CA GLY A 72 -19.60 17.75 -11.18
C GLY A 72 -19.19 16.83 -12.33
N ILE A 73 -18.57 15.70 -12.02
CA ILE A 73 -18.11 14.69 -12.99
C ILE A 73 -18.80 13.35 -12.73
N ALA A 74 -18.76 12.44 -13.70
CA ALA A 74 -19.27 11.10 -13.50
C ALA A 74 -18.35 10.30 -12.53
N PRO A 75 -18.91 9.41 -11.67
CA PRO A 75 -18.15 8.47 -10.84
C PRO A 75 -16.95 7.80 -11.52
N ALA A 76 -17.09 7.30 -12.76
CA ALA A 76 -16.00 6.67 -13.51
C ALA A 76 -14.84 7.62 -13.86
N GLN A 77 -15.09 8.92 -13.83
CA GLN A 77 -14.09 9.96 -14.12
C GLN A 77 -13.32 10.40 -12.86
N VAL A 78 -13.70 9.92 -11.67
CA VAL A 78 -13.02 10.26 -10.43
C VAL A 78 -11.62 9.63 -10.43
N PRO A 79 -10.54 10.43 -10.26
CA PRO A 79 -9.19 9.88 -10.25
C PRO A 79 -8.96 8.95 -9.05
N THR A 80 -8.51 7.72 -9.31
CA THR A 80 -8.18 6.73 -8.27
C THR A 80 -7.28 7.30 -7.15
N PRO A 81 -6.20 8.07 -7.42
CA PRO A 81 -5.37 8.62 -6.35
C PRO A 81 -6.11 9.50 -5.35
N LEU A 82 -7.16 10.21 -5.79
CA LEU A 82 -7.97 11.06 -4.92
C LEU A 82 -8.81 10.23 -3.93
N VAL A 83 -9.37 9.13 -4.43
CA VAL A 83 -10.10 8.15 -3.61
C VAL A 83 -9.17 7.49 -2.62
N GLN A 84 -7.99 7.06 -3.07
CA GLN A 84 -6.99 6.41 -2.23
C GLN A 84 -6.50 7.34 -1.10
N GLU A 85 -6.23 8.61 -1.38
CA GLU A 85 -5.86 9.60 -0.35
C GLU A 85 -6.97 9.78 0.68
N THR A 86 -8.23 9.82 0.23
CA THR A 86 -9.40 9.94 1.12
C THR A 86 -9.51 8.73 2.05
N LEU A 87 -9.36 7.53 1.50
CA LEU A 87 -9.42 6.28 2.25
C LEU A 87 -8.28 6.17 3.27
N ILE A 88 -7.04 6.49 2.86
CA ILE A 88 -5.88 6.53 3.78
C ILE A 88 -6.11 7.56 4.89
N GLY A 89 -6.64 8.75 4.55
CA GLY A 89 -6.91 9.82 5.51
C GLY A 89 -7.89 9.43 6.61
N VAL A 90 -8.82 8.51 6.35
CA VAL A 90 -9.76 7.97 7.35
C VAL A 90 -9.30 6.64 7.97
N GLY A 91 -8.07 6.21 7.69
CA GLY A 91 -7.47 5.01 8.29
C GLY A 91 -7.81 3.69 7.58
N CYS A 92 -8.28 3.73 6.33
CA CYS A 92 -8.49 2.53 5.54
C CYS A 92 -7.15 2.00 5.01
N GLN A 93 -6.93 0.70 5.16
CA GLN A 93 -5.71 0.04 4.71
C GLN A 93 -5.90 -0.45 3.27
N LEU A 94 -5.09 0.08 2.35
CA LEU A 94 -5.08 -0.29 0.92
C LEU A 94 -3.95 -1.28 0.60
N TYR A 95 -2.87 -1.24 1.38
CA TYR A 95 -1.76 -2.19 1.37
C TYR A 95 -1.58 -2.80 2.75
N ILE A 96 -1.57 -4.14 2.81
CA ILE A 96 -1.59 -4.87 4.08
C ILE A 96 -0.18 -4.97 4.65
N LEU A 97 -0.03 -4.46 5.88
CA LEU A 97 1.09 -4.66 6.80
C LEU A 97 0.47 -5.00 8.15
N TYR A 98 0.77 -6.19 8.67
CA TYR A 98 0.10 -6.73 9.87
C TYR A 98 0.48 -5.99 11.16
N ASP A 99 1.67 -5.41 11.21
CA ASP A 99 2.22 -4.71 12.37
C ASP A 99 2.09 -3.18 12.28
N ILE A 100 1.48 -2.65 11.21
CA ILE A 100 1.30 -1.20 10.99
C ILE A 100 -0.21 -0.87 10.89
N PRO A 101 -0.94 -0.85 12.02
CA PRO A 101 -2.36 -0.49 12.03
C PRO A 101 -2.57 1.02 11.81
N LYS A 102 -3.82 1.46 11.58
CA LYS A 102 -4.21 2.86 11.32
C LYS A 102 -3.65 3.91 12.31
N GLY A 103 -3.41 3.52 13.56
CA GLY A 103 -2.89 4.40 14.62
C GLY A 103 -1.36 4.50 14.66
N HIS A 104 -0.66 3.70 13.86
CA HIS A 104 0.79 3.70 13.81
C HIS A 104 1.32 4.93 13.07
N THR A 105 2.43 5.51 13.55
CA THR A 105 3.02 6.73 12.97
C THR A 105 3.38 6.58 11.49
N LEU A 106 3.83 5.39 11.11
CA LEU A 106 4.16 5.04 9.73
C LEU A 106 2.96 4.68 8.85
N PHE A 107 1.73 4.62 9.37
CA PHE A 107 0.57 4.12 8.61
C PHE A 107 0.40 4.85 7.29
N SER A 108 0.23 6.17 7.31
CA SER A 108 0.03 6.94 6.07
C SER A 108 1.23 6.80 5.12
N THR A 109 2.45 6.88 5.67
CA THR A 109 3.69 6.75 4.88
C THR A 109 3.79 5.41 4.17
N THR A 110 3.55 4.29 4.86
CA THR A 110 3.64 2.95 4.25
C THR A 110 2.56 2.74 3.20
N GLN A 111 1.32 3.20 3.46
CA GLN A 111 0.25 3.12 2.48
C GLN A 111 0.63 3.89 1.21
N LYS A 112 1.09 5.13 1.33
CA LYS A 112 1.48 5.97 0.18
C LYS A 112 2.72 5.45 -0.56
N LEU A 113 3.69 4.90 0.16
CA LEU A 113 4.85 4.25 -0.44
C LEU A 113 4.44 3.01 -1.24
N ALA A 114 3.46 2.25 -0.75
CA ALA A 114 2.90 1.12 -1.50
C ALA A 114 2.16 1.58 -2.77
N LEU A 115 1.38 2.67 -2.70
CA LEU A 115 0.75 3.26 -3.90
C LEU A 115 1.76 3.69 -4.96
N LYS A 116 2.99 4.03 -4.55
CA LYS A 116 4.10 4.38 -5.46
C LYS A 116 4.94 3.17 -5.90
N GLY A 117 4.59 1.95 -5.49
CA GLY A 117 5.31 0.72 -5.82
C GLY A 117 6.66 0.58 -5.11
N VAL A 118 6.93 1.36 -4.05
CA VAL A 118 8.13 1.19 -3.23
C VAL A 118 8.01 -0.07 -2.38
N LEU A 119 6.85 -0.23 -1.74
CA LEU A 119 6.41 -1.46 -1.08
C LEU A 119 5.45 -2.21 -2.02
N ASN A 120 5.65 -3.51 -2.19
CA ASN A 120 4.82 -4.33 -3.08
C ASN A 120 4.71 -5.79 -2.58
N GLU A 121 4.16 -6.68 -3.40
CA GLU A 121 3.93 -8.10 -3.09
C GLU A 121 5.22 -8.90 -2.81
N GLU A 122 6.38 -8.41 -3.22
CA GLU A 122 7.69 -9.05 -2.95
C GLU A 122 8.26 -8.67 -1.57
N ASP A 123 7.57 -7.82 -0.80
CA ASP A 123 7.96 -7.41 0.53
C ASP A 123 7.23 -8.20 1.62
N ALA A 124 7.90 -8.37 2.76
CA ALA A 124 7.28 -9.00 3.91
C ALA A 124 6.09 -8.16 4.42
N LEU A 125 4.99 -8.84 4.72
CA LEU A 125 3.77 -8.25 5.27
C LEU A 125 3.89 -7.88 6.76
N VAL A 126 5.02 -8.21 7.37
CA VAL A 126 5.42 -7.76 8.71
C VAL A 126 6.65 -6.90 8.54
N LEU A 127 6.52 -5.59 8.79
CA LEU A 127 7.59 -4.63 8.55
C LEU A 127 8.72 -4.79 9.58
N GLU A 128 8.36 -4.94 10.85
CA GLU A 128 9.24 -4.87 12.01
C GLU A 128 9.98 -3.54 12.07
N ALA A 129 9.21 -2.45 12.18
CA ALA A 129 9.68 -1.07 12.01
C ALA A 129 10.91 -0.69 12.86
N GLU A 130 11.06 -1.28 14.04
CA GLU A 130 12.16 -1.00 14.99
C GLU A 130 13.45 -1.77 14.68
N LYS A 131 13.41 -2.79 13.81
CA LYS A 131 14.62 -3.52 13.43
C LYS A 131 15.48 -2.72 12.46
N ASN A 132 16.78 -2.94 12.53
CA ASN A 132 17.75 -2.37 11.60
C ASN A 132 17.42 -2.79 10.16
N ILE A 133 17.58 -1.86 9.22
CA ILE A 133 17.38 -2.14 7.80
C ILE A 133 18.62 -2.85 7.22
N PRO A 134 18.46 -4.02 6.60
CA PRO A 134 19.54 -4.64 5.83
C PRO A 134 19.88 -3.80 4.60
N THR A 135 21.16 -3.77 4.21
CA THR A 135 21.63 -2.98 3.07
C THR A 135 20.92 -3.34 1.76
N GLU A 136 20.70 -4.63 1.51
CA GLU A 136 19.99 -5.09 0.31
C GLU A 136 18.56 -4.55 0.24
N LEU A 137 17.85 -4.55 1.38
CA LEU A 137 16.48 -4.06 1.45
C LEU A 137 16.42 -2.54 1.23
N ALA A 138 17.36 -1.80 1.81
CA ALA A 138 17.45 -0.36 1.60
C ALA A 138 17.80 -0.01 0.15
N GLN A 139 18.70 -0.76 -0.50
CA GLN A 139 18.99 -0.61 -1.93
C GLN A 139 17.75 -0.89 -2.77
N LYS A 140 17.03 -1.98 -2.47
CA LYS A 140 15.78 -2.36 -3.14
C LYS A 140 14.75 -1.23 -3.08
N TRP A 141 14.44 -0.73 -1.89
CA TRP A 141 13.45 0.34 -1.71
C TRP A 141 13.92 1.69 -2.27
N SER A 142 15.22 2.01 -2.20
CA SER A 142 15.78 3.23 -2.82
C SER A 142 15.63 3.21 -4.35
N SER A 143 15.93 2.06 -4.96
CA SER A 143 15.81 1.84 -6.40
C SER A 143 14.35 1.99 -6.87
N ARG A 144 13.41 1.32 -6.17
CA ARG A 144 11.97 1.45 -6.47
C ARG A 144 11.46 2.87 -6.26
N ALA A 145 11.97 3.58 -5.25
CA ALA A 145 11.67 4.99 -5.03
C ALA A 145 12.32 5.94 -6.05
N LYS A 146 13.20 5.43 -6.92
CA LYS A 146 14.00 6.21 -7.90
C LYS A 146 14.80 7.32 -7.22
N ARG A 147 15.45 6.99 -6.09
CA ARG A 147 16.27 7.92 -5.30
C ARG A 147 17.65 7.33 -5.02
N ASP A 148 18.69 8.12 -5.28
CA ASP A 148 20.07 7.80 -4.90
C ASP A 148 20.31 8.15 -3.43
N ILE A 149 19.96 7.23 -2.54
CA ILE A 149 20.00 7.45 -1.08
C ILE A 149 21.33 6.99 -0.47
N LEU A 150 21.84 5.86 -0.94
CA LEU A 150 23.01 5.19 -0.40
C LEU A 150 24.26 5.58 -1.19
N LYS A 151 25.41 5.61 -0.51
CA LYS A 151 26.69 5.76 -1.19
C LYS A 151 27.00 4.54 -2.08
N PRO A 152 27.68 4.74 -3.22
CA PRO A 152 28.04 3.65 -4.12
C PRO A 152 29.04 2.69 -3.44
N GLY A 153 28.93 1.40 -3.75
CA GLY A 153 29.87 0.37 -3.28
C GLY A 153 29.71 -0.05 -1.81
N LEU A 154 28.54 0.17 -1.21
CA LEU A 154 28.28 -0.23 0.18
C LEU A 154 28.27 -1.75 0.34
N THR A 155 29.07 -2.28 1.26
CA THR A 155 29.16 -3.72 1.60
C THR A 155 28.78 -4.03 3.04
N ALA A 156 28.45 -3.01 3.84
CA ALA A 156 28.00 -3.22 5.22
C ALA A 156 26.70 -4.02 5.26
N GLN A 157 26.50 -4.85 6.29
CA GLN A 157 25.25 -5.60 6.47
C GLN A 157 24.09 -4.70 6.90
N GLU A 158 24.38 -3.69 7.72
CA GLU A 158 23.41 -2.72 8.24
C GLU A 158 23.87 -1.30 7.88
N ILE A 159 22.90 -0.41 7.69
CA ILE A 159 23.14 0.97 7.27
C ILE A 159 23.17 1.91 8.46
N THR A 160 24.12 2.83 8.46
CA THR A 160 24.17 3.95 9.41
C THR A 160 23.99 5.29 8.67
N PRO A 161 23.72 6.41 9.38
CA PRO A 161 23.63 7.72 8.72
C PRO A 161 24.88 8.14 7.94
N LYS A 162 26.06 7.55 8.23
CA LYS A 162 27.30 7.84 7.50
C LYS A 162 27.31 7.25 6.08
N ASP A 163 26.49 6.25 5.84
CA ASP A 163 26.40 5.48 4.59
C ASP A 163 25.42 6.12 3.60
N LEU A 164 24.63 7.07 4.06
CA LEU A 164 23.74 7.88 3.24
C LEU A 164 24.49 8.99 2.50
N VAL A 165 23.96 9.43 1.36
CA VAL A 165 24.44 10.66 0.72
C VAL A 165 24.13 11.89 1.58
N PRO A 166 24.89 13.00 1.46
CA PRO A 166 24.82 14.12 2.39
C PRO A 166 23.41 14.73 2.59
N THR A 167 22.56 14.70 1.56
CA THR A 167 21.19 15.21 1.60
C THR A 167 20.34 14.47 2.63
N TYR A 168 20.33 13.13 2.60
CA TYR A 168 19.51 12.32 3.50
C TYR A 168 20.16 12.12 4.87
N ARG A 169 21.48 12.18 4.95
CA ARG A 169 22.20 12.09 6.23
C ARG A 169 21.74 13.13 7.26
N LYS A 170 21.37 14.34 6.81
CA LYS A 170 20.89 15.43 7.68
C LYS A 170 19.52 15.15 8.33
N MET A 171 18.78 14.18 7.80
CA MET A 171 17.45 13.80 8.31
C MET A 171 17.51 12.88 9.53
N PHE A 172 18.70 12.41 9.89
CA PHE A 172 18.91 11.53 11.05
C PHE A 172 19.75 12.23 12.11
N PRO A 173 19.43 12.05 13.41
CA PRO A 173 20.27 12.56 14.48
C PRO A 173 21.63 11.84 14.49
N ALA A 174 22.68 12.56 14.86
CA ALA A 174 24.04 12.03 14.90
C ALA A 174 24.22 10.86 15.90
N SER A 175 23.30 10.71 16.85
CA SER A 175 23.25 9.63 17.84
C SER A 175 22.61 8.34 17.34
N GLN A 176 21.99 8.32 16.16
CA GLN A 176 21.30 7.13 15.65
C GLN A 176 22.32 6.06 15.22
N LYS A 177 22.40 5.00 16.02
CA LYS A 177 22.96 3.68 15.63
C LYS A 177 21.96 2.96 14.70
N PRO A 178 22.31 1.84 14.01
CA PRO A 178 21.86 1.53 12.66
C PRO A 178 20.42 1.91 12.32
N ILE A 179 20.22 2.47 11.13
CA ILE A 179 18.92 3.00 10.71
C ILE A 179 17.89 1.87 10.74
N THR A 180 16.77 2.11 11.41
CA THR A 180 15.67 1.14 11.46
C THR A 180 14.87 1.18 10.16
N LYS A 181 14.19 0.08 9.81
CA LYS A 181 13.30 0.03 8.64
C LYS A 181 12.26 1.15 8.69
N GLY A 182 11.69 1.41 9.86
CA GLY A 182 10.70 2.46 10.07
C GLY A 182 11.26 3.86 9.84
N ALA A 183 12.44 4.16 10.40
CA ALA A 183 13.09 5.45 10.20
C ALA A 183 13.49 5.66 8.72
N PHE A 184 13.91 4.60 8.03
CA PHE A 184 14.22 4.63 6.61
C PHE A 184 12.98 4.91 5.75
N LEU A 185 11.87 4.22 5.99
CA LEU A 185 10.60 4.48 5.28
C LEU A 185 10.05 5.88 5.59
N GLY A 186 10.18 6.36 6.83
CA GLY A 186 9.80 7.72 7.21
C GLY A 186 10.59 8.78 6.43
N MET A 187 11.91 8.61 6.29
CA MET A 187 12.76 9.45 5.46
C MET A 187 12.37 9.39 3.98
N LEU A 188 12.10 8.19 3.45
CA LEU A 188 11.60 8.01 2.08
C LEU A 188 10.29 8.75 1.85
N GLY A 189 9.33 8.64 2.78
CA GLY A 189 8.07 9.37 2.75
C GLY A 189 8.28 10.88 2.63
N GLN A 190 9.11 11.45 3.50
CA GLN A 190 9.45 12.88 3.47
C GLN A 190 10.10 13.29 2.13
N SER A 191 11.03 12.47 1.60
CA SER A 191 11.71 12.74 0.33
C SER A 191 10.78 12.74 -0.90
N LEU A 192 9.65 12.04 -0.79
CA LEU A 192 8.63 11.91 -1.83
C LEU A 192 7.43 12.83 -1.58
N GLN A 193 7.51 13.68 -0.54
CA GLN A 193 6.48 14.63 -0.11
C GLN A 193 5.13 13.96 0.16
N LEU A 194 5.17 12.82 0.87
CA LEU A 194 4.02 11.99 1.22
C LEU A 194 3.41 12.34 2.58
#